data_AF-A0AAD0JMH8-F1
#
_entry.id   AF-A0AAD0JMH8-F1
#
_cell.length_a   1.000
_cell.length_b   1.000
_cell.length_c   1.000
_cell.angle_alpha   90.00
_cell.angle_beta   90.00
_cell.angle_gamma   90.00
#
_symmetry.space_group_name_H-M   'P 1'
#
loop_
_entity.id
_entity.type
_entity.pdbx_description
1 polymer ?
#
loop_
_entity_poly.entity_id
_entity_poly.type
_entity_poly.pdbx_seq_one_letter_code
_entity_poly.pdbx_strand_id
1 'polypeptide(L)'
;MSAVEPSRSTPPRSRRAWVIAAAVIVAGLVAWWAWPRTESTVAAGPGKTVPVRVARASAEPLQLRLKAVGTVTPLHSVVVRSRVDGELLRLHFQEGQQVKAGDLLAQIDPRPYEVKLAQAQGTQQQNLAELENAERQLQRYRELQKQNYVSGQELSDQQSKVRQLQGRRISDQASVDEARLQLQYTRITAPVSGRVGLRRLDVGNLVHASDTEGLVTLAQTAPISVLFTVPEPELPALLDAVQAQAGLPVEAWDRGESKALAQGTLSSVDNRIDTATGTLKLRAQFDNAGLALFPNQFVNVRLQLGEHPALLIPDAAVQFGSQGNYVHIVDKDNKAQRRTVVLGPADDGRVAVRSGLQAGDQVVIEGIDGLEDGTAVEIVAEPAATAKAAKAGA
;
A
#
# COMPACT_ATOMS: atom_id res chain seq x y z
N MET A 1 -69.88 -59.16 -17.28
CA MET A 1 -70.15 -59.57 -18.67
C MET A 1 -68.79 -59.81 -19.30
N SER A 2 -68.27 -61.05 -19.27
CA SER A 2 -68.62 -62.18 -20.14
C SER A 2 -67.73 -62.21 -21.39
N ALA A 3 -66.83 -63.20 -21.43
CA ALA A 3 -66.60 -64.14 -22.54
C ALA A 3 -65.17 -64.69 -22.39
N VAL A 4 -64.96 -65.90 -21.85
CA VAL A 4 -65.22 -67.23 -22.44
C VAL A 4 -64.23 -67.56 -23.56
N GLU A 5 -63.37 -68.53 -23.22
CA GLU A 5 -62.54 -69.49 -24.00
C GLU A 5 -63.03 -69.86 -25.42
N PRO A 6 -62.15 -70.38 -26.33
CA PRO A 6 -61.80 -71.81 -26.25
C PRO A 6 -60.37 -72.25 -26.68
N SER A 7 -60.09 -73.46 -26.22
CA SER A 7 -58.98 -74.40 -26.43
C SER A 7 -58.63 -74.75 -27.90
N ARG A 8 -57.39 -75.24 -28.10
CA ARG A 8 -56.97 -76.25 -29.10
C ARG A 8 -55.51 -76.69 -28.85
N SER A 9 -55.32 -77.88 -28.30
CA SER A 9 -54.82 -79.10 -28.96
C SER A 9 -53.29 -79.21 -29.11
N THR A 10 -52.70 -80.00 -28.22
CA THR A 10 -51.33 -80.53 -28.20
C THR A 10 -51.12 -81.60 -29.30
N PRO A 11 -49.98 -81.62 -30.03
CA PRO A 11 -49.53 -82.79 -30.78
C PRO A 11 -48.47 -83.59 -29.99
N PRO A 12 -48.28 -84.88 -30.30
CA PRO A 12 -47.55 -85.81 -29.44
C PRO A 12 -46.03 -85.67 -29.49
N ARG A 13 -45.41 -85.82 -28.31
CA ARG A 13 -43.97 -85.89 -28.05
C ARG A 13 -43.33 -87.07 -28.78
N SER A 14 -42.37 -86.80 -29.67
CA SER A 14 -41.44 -87.82 -30.15
C SER A 14 -40.27 -87.95 -29.18
N ARG A 15 -40.14 -89.13 -28.55
CA ARG A 15 -39.07 -89.48 -27.58
C ARG A 15 -37.63 -89.38 -28.14
N ARG A 16 -37.44 -89.09 -29.43
CA ARG A 16 -36.13 -88.94 -30.07
C ARG A 16 -35.58 -87.50 -29.98
N ALA A 17 -36.42 -86.49 -29.81
CA ALA A 17 -35.99 -85.10 -29.68
C ALA A 17 -35.27 -84.81 -28.35
N TRP A 18 -35.64 -85.52 -27.28
CA TRP A 18 -35.03 -85.36 -25.95
C TRP A 18 -33.64 -86.01 -25.85
N VAL A 19 -33.36 -87.06 -26.62
CA VAL A 19 -32.04 -87.72 -26.63
C VAL A 19 -31.01 -86.86 -27.39
N ILE A 20 -31.44 -86.20 -28.47
CA ILE A 20 -30.57 -85.28 -29.22
C ILE A 20 -30.32 -84.00 -28.42
N ALA A 21 -31.35 -83.46 -27.74
CA ALA A 21 -31.17 -82.31 -26.86
C ALA A 21 -30.23 -82.60 -25.67
N ALA A 22 -30.33 -83.79 -25.07
CA ALA A 22 -29.42 -84.21 -24.01
C ALA A 22 -27.97 -84.39 -24.51
N ALA A 23 -27.78 -84.94 -25.71
CA ALA A 23 -26.44 -85.11 -26.29
C ALA A 23 -25.76 -83.76 -26.61
N VAL A 24 -26.52 -82.76 -27.07
CA VAL A 24 -25.99 -81.41 -27.34
C VAL A 24 -25.64 -80.69 -26.03
N ILE A 25 -26.42 -80.86 -24.96
CA ILE A 25 -26.12 -80.27 -23.65
C ILE A 25 -24.87 -80.91 -23.03
N VAL A 26 -24.70 -82.22 -23.15
CA VAL A 26 -23.50 -82.91 -22.65
C VAL A 26 -22.27 -82.53 -23.47
N ALA A 27 -22.37 -82.42 -24.81
CA ALA A 27 -21.28 -81.95 -25.65
C ALA A 27 -20.89 -80.48 -25.34
N GLY A 28 -21.88 -79.62 -25.06
CA GLY A 28 -21.65 -78.24 -24.64
C GLY A 28 -20.98 -78.12 -23.26
N LEU A 29 -21.34 -78.98 -22.31
CA LEU A 29 -20.73 -79.03 -20.97
C LEU A 29 -19.29 -79.57 -21.01
N VAL A 30 -19.00 -80.55 -21.86
CA VAL A 30 -17.63 -81.07 -22.05
C VAL A 30 -16.76 -80.04 -22.76
N ALA A 31 -17.28 -79.31 -23.75
CA ALA A 31 -16.57 -78.21 -24.40
C ALA A 31 -16.31 -77.02 -23.46
N TRP A 32 -17.23 -76.75 -22.51
CA TRP A 32 -17.03 -75.71 -21.49
C TRP A 32 -16.03 -76.12 -20.40
N TRP A 33 -15.95 -77.41 -20.06
CA TRP A 33 -14.98 -77.91 -19.08
C TRP A 33 -13.56 -78.07 -19.67
N ALA A 34 -13.44 -78.32 -20.97
CA ALA A 34 -12.18 -78.45 -21.68
C ALA A 34 -11.63 -77.12 -22.25
N TRP A 35 -12.31 -75.99 -22.02
CA TRP A 35 -11.77 -74.68 -22.35
C TRP A 35 -10.68 -74.33 -21.35
N PRO A 36 -9.42 -74.09 -21.78
CA PRO A 36 -8.36 -73.71 -20.86
C PRO A 36 -8.76 -72.39 -20.19
N ARG A 37 -9.05 -72.46 -18.89
CA ARG A 37 -9.10 -71.29 -18.03
C ARG A 37 -7.68 -70.77 -17.97
N THR A 38 -7.37 -69.81 -18.83
CA THR A 38 -6.20 -68.97 -18.65
C THR A 38 -6.44 -68.21 -17.35
N GLU A 39 -5.96 -68.78 -16.25
CA GLU A 39 -5.63 -67.99 -15.08
C GLU A 39 -4.63 -66.95 -15.57
N SER A 40 -5.14 -65.74 -15.82
CA SER A 40 -4.31 -64.55 -15.89
C SER A 40 -3.71 -64.36 -14.49
N THR A 41 -2.69 -65.17 -14.19
CA THR A 41 -1.61 -64.75 -13.33
C THR A 41 -1.09 -63.48 -13.95
N VAL A 42 -1.48 -62.34 -13.37
CA VAL A 42 -0.84 -61.06 -13.64
C VAL A 42 0.58 -61.26 -13.14
N ALA A 43 1.44 -61.75 -14.03
CA ALA A 43 2.87 -61.66 -13.86
C ALA A 43 3.17 -60.18 -13.64
N ALA A 44 3.73 -59.87 -12.48
CA ALA A 44 4.32 -58.57 -12.21
C ALA A 44 5.35 -58.32 -13.34
N GLY A 45 4.95 -57.48 -14.29
CA GLY A 45 5.86 -56.95 -15.29
C GLY A 45 7.00 -56.21 -14.60
N PRO A 46 8.12 -55.98 -15.30
CA PRO A 46 9.23 -55.20 -14.76
C PRO A 46 8.67 -53.88 -14.22
N GLY A 47 8.99 -53.58 -12.96
CA GLY A 47 8.33 -52.54 -12.17
C GLY A 47 8.12 -51.26 -12.98
N LYS A 48 6.85 -50.90 -13.19
CA LYS A 48 6.46 -49.71 -13.94
C LYS A 48 6.96 -48.50 -13.17
N THR A 49 8.10 -47.93 -13.58
CA THR A 49 8.64 -46.72 -12.99
C THR A 49 7.76 -45.54 -13.36
N VAL A 50 7.44 -44.70 -12.39
CA VAL A 50 6.69 -43.46 -12.63
C VAL A 50 7.70 -42.34 -12.87
N PRO A 51 7.66 -41.64 -14.03
CA PRO A 51 8.53 -40.49 -14.26
C PRO A 51 8.09 -39.34 -13.36
N VAL A 52 9.00 -38.86 -12.52
CA VAL A 52 8.74 -37.77 -11.57
C VAL A 52 9.75 -36.67 -11.73
N ARG A 53 9.33 -35.44 -11.47
CA ARG A 53 10.22 -34.29 -11.34
C ARG A 53 10.44 -34.02 -9.87
N VAL A 54 11.68 -33.80 -9.46
CA VAL A 54 12.04 -33.55 -8.06
C VAL A 54 12.71 -32.20 -7.89
N ALA A 55 12.47 -31.59 -6.73
CA ALA A 55 13.21 -30.44 -6.23
C ALA A 55 13.89 -30.82 -4.91
N ARG A 56 15.02 -30.19 -4.59
CA ARG A 56 15.69 -30.40 -3.30
C ARG A 56 15.13 -29.44 -2.26
N ALA A 57 14.87 -29.97 -1.06
CA ALA A 57 14.62 -29.15 0.12
C ALA A 57 15.91 -28.40 0.48
N SER A 58 15.86 -27.07 0.42
CA SER A 58 17.02 -26.18 0.60
C SER A 58 16.92 -25.42 1.91
N ALA A 59 18.00 -25.39 2.69
CA ALA A 59 18.07 -24.59 3.91
C ALA A 59 18.51 -23.18 3.54
N GLU A 60 17.55 -22.28 3.38
CA GLU A 60 17.78 -20.89 2.97
C GLU A 60 16.99 -19.95 3.90
N PRO A 61 17.48 -18.72 4.15
CA PRO A 61 16.70 -17.73 4.88
C PRO A 61 15.41 -17.39 4.12
N LEU A 62 14.26 -17.54 4.78
CA LEU A 62 12.98 -17.08 4.26
C LEU A 62 12.78 -15.62 4.66
N GLN A 63 12.51 -14.78 3.66
CA GLN A 63 12.09 -13.40 3.90
C GLN A 63 10.64 -13.40 4.36
N LEU A 64 10.42 -13.09 5.64
CA LEU A 64 9.08 -12.93 6.17
C LEU A 64 8.54 -11.58 5.68
N ARG A 65 7.57 -11.61 4.78
CA ARG A 65 6.92 -10.40 4.25
C ARG A 65 5.45 -10.39 4.60
N LEU A 66 4.97 -9.24 5.06
CA LEU A 66 3.54 -8.97 5.14
C LEU A 66 3.09 -8.28 3.86
N LYS A 67 2.07 -8.88 3.23
CA LYS A 67 1.37 -8.28 2.10
C LYS A 67 0.17 -7.51 2.62
N ALA A 68 0.04 -6.26 2.21
CA ALA A 68 -1.08 -5.40 2.57
C ALA A 68 -1.50 -4.57 1.35
N VAL A 69 -2.71 -4.02 1.40
CA VAL A 69 -3.15 -3.02 0.43
C VAL A 69 -3.01 -1.65 1.07
N GLY A 70 -2.45 -0.70 0.33
CA GLY A 70 -2.23 0.66 0.78
C GLY A 70 -2.75 1.72 -0.18
N THR A 71 -2.91 2.91 0.35
CA THR A 71 -3.24 4.12 -0.39
C THR A 71 -2.08 5.09 -0.28
N VAL A 72 -1.60 5.56 -1.43
CA VAL A 72 -0.59 6.61 -1.51
C VAL A 72 -1.19 7.92 -1.01
N THR A 73 -0.52 8.60 -0.10
CA THR A 73 -0.92 9.90 0.46
C THR A 73 0.22 10.90 0.34
N PRO A 74 -0.05 12.16 -0.03
CA PRO A 74 0.97 13.20 -0.03
C PRO A 74 1.47 13.43 1.40
N LEU A 75 2.74 13.83 1.57
CA LEU A 75 3.27 14.11 2.90
C LEU A 75 2.53 15.30 3.55
N HIS A 76 2.30 16.34 2.75
CA HIS A 76 1.52 17.51 3.11
C HIS A 76 0.54 17.83 1.99
N SER A 77 -0.70 18.13 2.36
CA SER A 77 -1.73 18.60 1.43
C SER A 77 -2.34 19.88 1.99
N VAL A 78 -2.17 20.99 1.29
CA VAL A 78 -2.61 22.31 1.75
C VAL A 78 -3.49 22.95 0.69
N VAL A 79 -4.70 23.34 1.10
CA VAL A 79 -5.57 24.19 0.29
C VAL A 79 -5.11 25.63 0.48
N VAL A 80 -4.62 26.25 -0.58
CA VAL A 80 -4.16 27.64 -0.58
C VAL A 80 -5.38 28.55 -0.66
N ARG A 81 -5.60 29.36 0.38
CA ARG A 81 -6.75 30.25 0.53
C ARG A 81 -6.29 31.69 0.60
N SER A 82 -7.16 32.61 0.21
CA SER A 82 -6.93 34.03 0.47
C SER A 82 -7.16 34.35 1.95
N ARG A 83 -6.43 35.34 2.46
CA ARG A 83 -6.66 35.93 3.79
C ARG A 83 -7.37 37.28 3.71
N VAL A 84 -7.51 37.82 2.51
CA VAL A 84 -8.09 39.14 2.21
C VAL A 84 -9.03 39.04 1.03
N ASP A 85 -9.97 39.98 0.93
CA ASP A 85 -10.96 39.97 -0.12
C ASP A 85 -10.49 40.80 -1.32
N GLY A 86 -10.88 40.42 -2.53
CA GLY A 86 -10.62 41.23 -3.71
C GLY A 86 -10.60 40.44 -5.01
N GLU A 87 -10.47 41.17 -6.11
CA GLU A 87 -10.42 40.58 -7.44
C GLU A 87 -9.07 39.89 -7.68
N LEU A 88 -9.10 38.68 -8.24
CA LEU A 88 -7.92 37.93 -8.64
C LEU A 88 -7.34 38.52 -9.93
N LEU A 89 -6.24 39.26 -9.84
CA LEU A 89 -5.61 39.92 -10.99
C LEU A 89 -4.76 38.98 -11.84
N ARG A 90 -3.99 38.09 -11.20
CA ARG A 90 -3.03 37.21 -11.88
C ARG A 90 -2.85 35.88 -11.16
N LEU A 91 -2.61 34.86 -11.96
CA LEU A 91 -2.11 33.55 -11.53
C LEU A 91 -0.68 33.39 -12.05
N HIS A 92 0.22 32.94 -11.17
CA HIS A 92 1.66 32.85 -11.41
C HIS A 92 2.17 31.40 -11.49
N PHE A 93 1.27 30.44 -11.64
CA PHE A 93 1.59 29.02 -11.80
C PHE A 93 0.85 28.41 -12.98
N GLN A 94 1.38 27.30 -13.49
CA GLN A 94 0.69 26.39 -14.41
C GLN A 94 0.14 25.19 -13.65
N GLU A 95 -1.02 24.68 -14.06
CA GLU A 95 -1.63 23.50 -13.44
C GLU A 95 -0.70 22.29 -13.56
N GLY A 96 -0.54 21.54 -12.47
CA GLY A 96 0.40 20.42 -12.42
C GLY A 96 1.87 20.83 -12.27
N GLN A 97 2.21 22.11 -12.20
CA GLN A 97 3.59 22.55 -12.00
C GLN A 97 4.10 22.18 -10.59
N GLN A 98 5.40 21.94 -10.45
CA GLN A 98 6.07 21.87 -9.14
C GLN A 98 6.44 23.28 -8.68
N VAL A 99 6.03 23.64 -7.46
CA VAL A 99 6.35 24.92 -6.81
C VAL A 99 7.11 24.69 -5.51
N LYS A 100 7.89 25.69 -5.10
CA LYS A 100 8.60 25.73 -3.83
C LYS A 100 7.84 26.59 -2.82
N ALA A 101 8.05 26.33 -1.54
CA ALA A 101 7.56 27.20 -0.48
C ALA A 101 8.06 28.64 -0.70
N GLY A 102 7.16 29.61 -0.61
CA GLY A 102 7.41 31.03 -0.86
C GLY A 102 7.16 31.51 -2.28
N ASP A 103 6.99 30.61 -3.26
CA ASP A 103 6.69 31.00 -4.64
C ASP A 103 5.35 31.74 -4.73
N LEU A 104 5.30 32.81 -5.52
CA LEU A 104 4.07 33.56 -5.76
C LEU A 104 3.13 32.72 -6.61
N LEU A 105 1.92 32.48 -6.13
CA LEU A 105 0.89 31.69 -6.81
C LEU A 105 -0.19 32.58 -7.43
N ALA A 106 -0.63 33.59 -6.69
CA ALA A 106 -1.71 34.46 -7.11
C ALA A 106 -1.53 35.88 -6.57
N GLN A 107 -2.08 36.85 -7.29
CA GLN A 107 -2.11 38.24 -6.89
C GLN A 107 -3.55 38.75 -6.88
N ILE A 108 -4.01 39.19 -5.71
CA ILE A 108 -5.25 39.93 -5.52
C ILE A 108 -4.97 41.42 -5.76
N ASP A 109 -5.98 42.18 -6.21
CA ASP A 109 -5.87 43.62 -6.41
C ASP A 109 -5.33 44.34 -5.16
N PRO A 110 -4.09 44.88 -5.21
CA PRO A 110 -3.48 45.50 -4.05
C PRO A 110 -3.96 46.94 -3.83
N ARG A 111 -4.58 47.59 -4.82
CA ARG A 111 -4.85 49.04 -4.80
C ARG A 111 -5.68 49.48 -3.58
N PRO A 112 -6.76 48.77 -3.18
CA PRO A 112 -7.51 49.17 -1.97
C PRO A 112 -6.66 49.10 -0.70
N TYR A 113 -5.72 48.15 -0.63
CA TYR A 113 -4.83 47.95 0.51
C TYR A 113 -3.67 48.94 0.52
N GLU A 114 -3.15 49.32 -0.65
CA GLU A 114 -2.16 50.39 -0.79
C GLU A 114 -2.73 51.74 -0.31
N VAL A 115 -3.97 52.04 -0.66
CA VAL A 115 -4.66 53.26 -0.20
C VAL A 115 -4.84 53.25 1.32
N LYS A 116 -5.25 52.12 1.91
CA LYS A 116 -5.37 51.98 3.37
C LYS A 116 -4.02 52.15 4.10
N LEU A 117 -2.94 51.61 3.53
CA LEU A 117 -1.59 51.79 4.07
C LEU A 117 -1.18 53.27 4.01
N ALA A 118 -1.40 53.94 2.88
CA ALA A 118 -1.10 55.36 2.73
C ALA A 118 -1.90 56.22 3.72
N GLN A 119 -3.18 55.90 3.95
CA GLN A 119 -4.01 56.57 4.95
C GLN A 119 -3.45 56.40 6.37
N ALA A 120 -3.10 55.18 6.78
CA ALA A 120 -2.52 54.92 8.09
C ALA A 120 -1.18 55.65 8.29
N GLN A 121 -0.33 55.68 7.26
CA GLN A 121 0.94 56.41 7.27
C GLN A 121 0.72 57.92 7.40
N GLY A 122 -0.27 58.48 6.71
CA GLY A 122 -0.62 59.89 6.82
C GLY A 122 -1.08 60.26 8.25
N THR A 123 -1.93 59.44 8.87
CA THR A 123 -2.35 59.63 10.26
C THR A 123 -1.16 59.52 11.24
N GLN A 124 -0.28 58.54 11.05
CA GLN A 124 0.93 58.42 11.85
C GLN A 124 1.82 59.66 11.72
N GLN A 125 2.05 60.15 10.50
CA GLN A 125 2.88 61.33 10.25
C GLN A 125 2.30 62.58 10.92
N GLN A 126 0.98 62.78 10.84
CA GLN A 126 0.31 63.87 11.55
C GLN A 126 0.54 63.78 13.06
N ASN A 127 0.30 62.61 13.66
CA ASN A 127 0.40 62.42 15.10
C ASN A 127 1.86 62.48 15.61
N LEU A 128 2.83 62.09 14.79
CA LEU A 128 4.25 62.28 15.07
C LEU A 128 4.62 63.76 15.13
N ALA A 129 4.09 64.58 14.22
CA ALA A 129 4.30 66.02 14.26
C ALA A 129 3.66 66.66 15.51
N GLU A 130 2.48 66.19 15.93
CA GLU A 130 1.85 66.61 17.19
C GLU A 130 2.70 66.24 18.42
N LEU A 131 3.25 65.02 18.45
CA LEU A 131 4.14 64.56 19.52
C LEU A 131 5.41 65.41 19.58
N GLU A 132 6.08 65.61 18.44
CA GLU A 132 7.30 66.41 18.36
C GLU A 132 7.08 67.85 18.85
N ASN A 133 5.94 68.45 18.48
CA ASN A 133 5.58 69.77 18.99
C ASN A 133 5.35 69.77 20.52
N ALA A 134 4.65 68.76 21.05
CA ALA A 134 4.41 68.64 22.48
C ALA A 134 5.69 68.40 23.28
N GLU A 135 6.66 67.67 22.72
CA GLU A 135 7.97 67.44 23.33
C GLU A 135 8.81 68.73 23.39
N ARG A 136 8.84 69.50 22.30
CA ARG A 136 9.46 70.84 22.30
C ARG A 136 8.82 71.77 23.33
N GLN A 137 7.49 71.75 23.43
CA GLN A 137 6.77 72.55 24.41
C GLN A 137 7.09 72.11 25.85
N LEU A 138 7.18 70.80 26.10
CA LEU A 138 7.59 70.26 27.40
C LEU A 138 9.00 70.71 27.79
N GLN A 139 9.94 70.69 26.84
CA GLN A 139 11.30 71.18 27.08
C GLN A 139 11.29 72.66 27.49
N ARG A 140 10.53 73.49 26.77
CA ARG A 140 10.37 74.92 27.09
C ARG A 140 9.78 75.12 28.51
N TYR A 141 8.77 74.34 28.88
CA TYR A 141 8.14 74.43 30.21
C TYR A 141 9.10 74.01 31.33
N ARG A 142 9.95 73.01 31.09
CA ARG A 142 11.01 72.61 32.04
C ARG A 142 12.03 73.74 32.26
N GLU A 143 12.38 74.48 31.23
CA GLU A 143 13.31 75.62 31.34
C GLU A 143 12.67 76.78 32.11
N LEU A 144 11.42 77.12 31.80
CA LEU A 144 10.66 78.17 32.49
C LEU A 144 10.41 77.85 33.97
N GLN A 145 10.21 76.57 34.30
CA GLN A 145 10.00 76.15 35.70
C GLN A 145 11.26 76.38 36.55
N LYS A 146 12.46 76.16 36.01
CA LYS A 146 13.73 76.44 36.72
C LYS A 146 13.86 77.90 37.11
N GLN A 147 13.20 78.79 36.37
CA GLN A 147 13.15 80.23 36.62
C GLN A 147 11.88 80.65 37.38
N ASN A 148 11.07 79.68 37.85
CA ASN A 148 9.79 79.88 38.54
C ASN A 148 8.72 80.65 37.72
N TYR A 149 8.78 80.61 36.39
CA TYR A 149 7.83 81.29 35.49
C TYR A 149 6.58 80.48 35.15
N VAL A 150 6.55 79.17 35.46
CA VAL A 150 5.38 78.29 35.25
C VAL A 150 5.13 77.44 36.49
N SER A 151 3.87 77.07 36.72
CA SER A 151 3.46 76.25 37.86
C SER A 151 3.87 74.78 37.69
N GLY A 152 4.01 74.06 38.81
CA GLY A 152 4.23 72.61 38.77
C GLY A 152 3.08 71.83 38.12
N GLN A 153 1.85 72.35 38.22
CA GLN A 153 0.67 71.76 37.59
C GLN A 153 0.77 71.83 36.06
N GLU A 154 1.08 73.00 35.50
CA GLU A 154 1.24 73.17 34.04
C GLU A 154 2.34 72.26 33.47
N LEU A 155 3.45 72.09 34.19
CA LEU A 155 4.50 71.15 33.79
C LEU A 155 3.99 69.70 33.81
N SER A 156 3.28 69.30 34.86
CA SER A 156 2.71 67.95 34.98
C SER A 156 1.69 67.65 33.88
N ASP A 157 0.86 68.63 33.52
CA ASP A 157 -0.11 68.53 32.43
C ASP A 157 0.60 68.34 31.09
N GLN A 158 1.66 69.10 30.82
CA GLN A 158 2.44 68.97 29.60
C GLN A 158 3.19 67.63 29.53
N GLN A 159 3.72 67.14 30.65
CA GLN A 159 4.31 65.79 30.72
C GLN A 159 3.28 64.70 30.43
N SER A 160 2.07 64.84 30.97
CA SER A 160 0.96 63.91 30.73
C SER A 160 0.54 63.91 29.27
N LYS A 161 0.51 65.09 28.62
CA LYS A 161 0.22 65.22 27.19
C LYS A 161 1.25 64.51 26.32
N VAL A 162 2.54 64.64 26.62
CA VAL A 162 3.61 63.90 25.91
C VAL A 162 3.42 62.40 26.09
N ARG A 163 3.20 61.92 27.33
CA ARG A 163 2.95 60.49 27.58
C ARG A 163 1.73 59.96 26.81
N GLN A 164 0.65 60.74 26.74
CA GLN A 164 -0.53 60.39 25.95
C GLN A 164 -0.20 60.26 24.45
N LEU A 165 0.54 61.22 23.89
CA LEU A 165 0.92 61.21 22.48
C LEU A 165 1.94 60.10 22.16
N GLN A 166 2.81 59.75 23.10
CA GLN A 166 3.67 58.56 22.99
C GLN A 166 2.85 57.27 22.93
N GLY A 167 1.79 57.16 23.73
CA GLY A 167 0.83 56.05 23.62
C GLY A 167 0.12 56.02 22.26
N ARG A 168 -0.30 57.18 21.75
CA ARG A 168 -0.91 57.31 20.41
C ARG A 168 0.05 56.88 19.29
N ARG A 169 1.33 57.28 19.35
CA ARG A 169 2.36 56.83 18.40
C ARG A 169 2.43 55.30 18.29
N ILE A 170 2.32 54.58 19.40
CA ILE A 170 2.34 53.10 19.42
C ILE A 170 1.10 52.55 18.70
N SER A 171 -0.07 53.12 18.97
CA SER A 171 -1.33 52.74 18.31
C SER A 171 -1.30 53.01 16.79
N ASP A 172 -0.74 54.15 16.38
CA ASP A 172 -0.62 54.50 14.95
C ASP A 172 0.34 53.55 14.24
N GLN A 173 1.48 53.23 14.87
CA GLN A 173 2.42 52.25 14.33
C GLN A 173 1.76 50.88 14.14
N ALA A 174 0.99 50.41 15.12
CA ALA A 174 0.24 49.17 15.00
C ALA A 174 -0.77 49.19 13.84
N SER A 175 -1.42 50.33 13.61
CA SER A 175 -2.36 50.52 12.49
C SER A 175 -1.65 50.48 11.12
N VAL A 176 -0.45 51.07 11.02
CA VAL A 176 0.39 50.99 9.82
C VAL A 176 0.85 49.55 9.56
N ASP A 177 1.24 48.84 10.62
CA ASP A 177 1.70 47.45 10.51
C ASP A 177 0.55 46.51 10.12
N GLU A 178 -0.66 46.71 10.63
CA GLU A 178 -1.87 46.00 10.21
C GLU A 178 -2.16 46.24 8.72
N ALA A 179 -2.19 47.49 8.27
CA ALA A 179 -2.43 47.82 6.87
C ALA A 179 -1.36 47.22 5.93
N ARG A 180 -0.09 47.22 6.37
CA ARG A 180 1.01 46.59 5.64
C ARG A 180 0.84 45.08 5.56
N LEU A 181 0.40 44.43 6.63
CA LEU A 181 0.14 42.99 6.66
C LEU A 181 -1.01 42.62 5.72
N GLN A 182 -2.10 43.39 5.70
CA GLN A 182 -3.19 43.19 4.75
C GLN A 182 -2.72 43.34 3.30
N LEU A 183 -1.89 44.35 3.01
CA LEU A 183 -1.27 44.51 1.70
C LEU A 183 -0.37 43.31 1.33
N GLN A 184 0.40 42.78 2.28
CA GLN A 184 1.21 41.58 2.04
C GLN A 184 0.34 40.37 1.70
N TYR A 185 -0.82 40.21 2.34
CA TYR A 185 -1.75 39.11 2.07
C TYR A 185 -2.41 39.15 0.69
N THR A 186 -2.33 40.28 -0.03
CA THR A 186 -2.74 40.36 -1.44
C THR A 186 -1.86 39.49 -2.35
N ARG A 187 -0.63 39.19 -1.92
CA ARG A 187 0.30 38.27 -2.57
C ARG A 187 0.16 36.90 -1.93
N ILE A 188 -0.48 35.99 -2.65
CA ILE A 188 -0.70 34.62 -2.18
C ILE A 188 0.50 33.78 -2.60
N THR A 189 1.28 33.33 -1.63
CA THR A 189 2.46 32.48 -1.85
C THR A 189 2.21 31.03 -1.44
N ALA A 190 2.99 30.10 -1.97
CA ALA A 190 2.94 28.70 -1.59
C ALA A 190 3.43 28.51 -0.14
N PRO A 191 2.60 27.97 0.79
CA PRO A 191 3.03 27.72 2.17
C PRO A 191 4.00 26.54 2.29
N VAL A 192 3.94 25.58 1.36
CA VAL A 192 4.80 24.39 1.31
C VAL A 192 5.21 24.11 -0.13
N SER A 193 6.33 23.42 -0.32
CA SER A 193 6.74 22.91 -1.63
C SER A 193 5.86 21.74 -2.05
N GLY A 194 5.43 21.70 -3.31
CA GLY A 194 4.54 20.65 -3.78
C GLY A 194 4.14 20.82 -5.24
N ARG A 195 3.34 19.87 -5.72
CA ARG A 195 2.74 19.92 -7.04
C ARG A 195 1.39 20.63 -6.95
N VAL A 196 1.18 21.59 -7.84
CA VAL A 196 -0.05 22.38 -7.91
C VAL A 196 -1.16 21.58 -8.59
N GLY A 197 -2.34 21.55 -8.00
CA GLY A 197 -3.54 20.96 -8.60
C GLY A 197 -4.11 21.80 -9.75
N LEU A 198 -5.32 21.43 -10.18
CA LEU A 198 -6.11 22.25 -11.09
C LEU A 198 -6.60 23.51 -10.37
N ARG A 199 -6.67 24.63 -11.08
CA ARG A 199 -7.18 25.88 -10.53
C ARG A 199 -8.69 25.81 -10.36
N ARG A 200 -9.21 26.44 -9.32
CA ARG A 200 -10.66 26.51 -9.05
C ARG A 200 -11.29 27.83 -9.47
N LEU A 201 -10.46 28.86 -9.59
CA LEU A 201 -10.87 30.22 -9.90
C LEU A 201 -10.05 30.75 -11.07
N ASP A 202 -10.71 31.52 -11.93
CA ASP A 202 -10.09 32.22 -13.05
C ASP A 202 -9.76 33.66 -12.68
N VAL A 203 -8.79 34.22 -13.40
CA VAL A 203 -8.45 35.65 -13.31
C VAL A 203 -9.69 36.50 -13.60
N GLY A 204 -9.93 37.52 -12.78
CA GLY A 204 -11.13 38.37 -12.81
C GLY A 204 -12.22 37.95 -11.82
N ASN A 205 -12.13 36.74 -11.23
CA ASN A 205 -13.07 36.35 -10.18
C ASN A 205 -12.80 37.10 -8.88
N LEU A 206 -13.87 37.38 -8.14
CA LEU A 206 -13.80 37.89 -6.78
C LEU A 206 -13.47 36.75 -5.82
N VAL A 207 -12.49 36.95 -4.94
CA VAL A 207 -12.07 36.00 -3.92
C VAL A 207 -12.40 36.56 -2.54
N HIS A 208 -12.88 35.70 -1.65
CA HIS A 208 -13.16 36.04 -0.26
C HIS A 208 -12.30 35.22 0.71
N ALA A 209 -11.94 35.82 1.85
CA ALA A 209 -11.24 35.11 2.92
C ALA A 209 -12.07 33.97 3.53
N SER A 210 -13.41 34.04 3.40
CA SER A 210 -14.33 32.99 3.83
C SER A 210 -14.38 31.78 2.90
N ASP A 211 -13.83 31.84 1.70
CA ASP A 211 -13.91 30.76 0.71
C ASP A 211 -13.20 29.50 1.21
N THR A 212 -13.96 28.43 1.44
CA THR A 212 -13.45 27.16 1.98
C THR A 212 -12.73 26.33 0.92
N GLU A 213 -13.10 26.48 -0.35
CA GLU A 213 -12.50 25.76 -1.45
C GLU A 213 -11.10 26.30 -1.83
N GLY A 214 -10.80 27.55 -1.49
CA GLY A 214 -9.51 28.18 -1.82
C GLY A 214 -9.26 28.32 -3.33
N LEU A 215 -8.04 28.74 -3.67
CA LEU A 215 -7.61 28.98 -5.05
C LEU A 215 -7.13 27.69 -5.71
N VAL A 216 -6.31 26.92 -4.99
CA VAL A 216 -5.69 25.69 -5.48
C VAL A 216 -5.21 24.81 -4.32
N THR A 217 -5.15 23.50 -4.57
CA THR A 217 -4.56 22.54 -3.62
C THR A 217 -3.12 22.23 -4.01
N LEU A 218 -2.20 22.34 -3.05
CA LEU A 218 -0.82 21.89 -3.17
C LEU A 218 -0.67 20.53 -2.49
N ALA A 219 -0.12 19.56 -3.20
CA ALA A 219 0.21 18.25 -2.65
C ALA A 219 1.73 18.03 -2.73
N GLN A 220 2.36 17.77 -1.60
CA GLN A 220 3.76 17.37 -1.57
C GLN A 220 3.88 15.90 -2.00
N THR A 221 4.46 15.70 -3.18
CA THR A 221 4.61 14.37 -3.82
C THR A 221 6.01 13.79 -3.68
N ALA A 222 6.98 14.56 -3.19
CA ALA A 222 8.34 14.11 -2.94
C ALA A 222 8.88 14.78 -1.65
N PRO A 223 9.11 14.00 -0.57
CA PRO A 223 8.73 12.60 -0.39
C PRO A 223 7.20 12.41 -0.33
N ILE A 224 6.76 11.16 -0.44
CA ILE A 224 5.35 10.72 -0.37
C ILE A 224 5.20 9.59 0.65
N SER A 225 3.98 9.38 1.14
CA SER A 225 3.67 8.29 2.07
C SER A 225 2.73 7.27 1.44
N VAL A 226 2.75 6.04 1.94
CA VAL A 226 1.70 5.04 1.73
C VAL A 226 1.13 4.66 3.08
N LEU A 227 -0.18 4.83 3.25
CA LEU A 227 -0.90 4.30 4.40
C LEU A 227 -1.47 2.94 4.04
N PHE A 228 -1.19 1.93 4.85
CA PHE A 228 -1.69 0.57 4.66
C PHE A 228 -2.06 -0.04 6.00
N THR A 229 -2.84 -1.10 5.97
CA THR A 229 -3.32 -1.77 7.18
C THR A 229 -2.83 -3.21 7.26
N VAL A 230 -2.56 -3.66 8.48
CA VAL A 230 -2.15 -5.02 8.78
C VAL A 230 -3.17 -5.62 9.77
N PRO A 231 -3.64 -6.87 9.58
CA PRO A 231 -4.54 -7.53 10.52
C PRO A 231 -3.92 -7.70 11.91
N GLU A 232 -4.74 -7.60 12.97
CA GLU A 232 -4.31 -7.78 14.37
C GLU A 232 -3.50 -9.06 14.65
N PRO A 233 -3.81 -10.24 14.06
CA PRO A 233 -3.02 -11.46 14.31
C PRO A 233 -1.53 -11.36 13.92
N GLU A 234 -1.18 -10.48 12.99
CA GLU A 234 0.20 -10.27 12.54
C GLU A 234 0.97 -9.28 13.43
N LEU A 235 0.30 -8.67 14.41
CA LEU A 235 0.87 -7.62 15.25
C LEU A 235 2.10 -8.08 16.05
N PRO A 236 2.14 -9.27 16.68
CA PRO A 236 3.32 -9.71 17.42
C PRO A 236 4.57 -9.74 16.53
N ALA A 237 4.46 -10.34 15.33
CA ALA A 237 5.57 -10.43 14.38
C ALA A 237 6.02 -9.05 13.88
N LEU A 238 5.07 -8.13 13.65
CA LEU A 238 5.38 -6.75 13.29
C LEU A 238 6.13 -6.01 14.40
N LEU A 239 5.69 -6.13 15.66
CA LEU A 239 6.32 -5.44 16.79
C LEU A 239 7.73 -5.97 17.06
N ASP A 240 7.92 -7.27 16.99
CA ASP A 240 9.24 -7.90 17.14
C ASP A 240 10.20 -7.39 16.04
N ALA A 241 9.73 -7.32 14.79
CA ALA A 241 10.51 -6.80 13.67
C ALA A 241 10.89 -5.32 13.85
N VAL A 242 9.94 -4.47 14.26
CA VAL A 242 10.19 -3.03 14.49
C VAL A 242 11.15 -2.80 15.66
N GLN A 243 11.11 -3.65 16.69
CA GLN A 243 12.06 -3.59 17.81
C GLN A 243 13.46 -4.06 17.39
N ALA A 244 13.55 -5.08 16.53
CA ALA A 244 14.82 -5.61 16.04
C ALA A 244 15.52 -4.65 15.06
N GLN A 245 14.76 -3.97 14.20
CA GLN A 245 15.30 -3.07 13.19
C GLN A 245 14.44 -1.82 13.02
N ALA A 246 15.05 -0.65 13.23
CA ALA A 246 14.43 0.62 12.89
C ALA A 246 14.33 0.77 11.36
N GLY A 247 13.16 1.19 10.86
CA GLY A 247 12.94 1.49 9.44
C GLY A 247 12.88 0.25 8.56
N LEU A 248 11.94 -0.66 8.83
CA LEU A 248 11.72 -1.87 8.03
C LEU A 248 11.54 -1.54 6.53
N PRO A 249 12.19 -2.29 5.61
CA PRO A 249 12.03 -2.06 4.18
C PRO A 249 10.60 -2.30 3.71
N VAL A 250 10.11 -1.41 2.86
CA VAL A 250 8.76 -1.49 2.28
C VAL A 250 8.83 -1.31 0.77
N GLU A 251 8.19 -2.21 0.05
CA GLU A 251 8.03 -2.09 -1.40
C GLU A 251 6.57 -1.76 -1.75
N ALA A 252 6.38 -0.76 -2.59
CA ALA A 252 5.10 -0.46 -3.21
C ALA A 252 5.05 -1.07 -4.61
N TRP A 253 4.07 -1.92 -4.87
CA TRP A 253 3.82 -2.63 -6.10
C TRP A 253 2.54 -2.13 -6.77
N ASP A 254 2.44 -2.32 -8.08
CA ASP A 254 1.21 -2.08 -8.80
C ASP A 254 0.09 -3.03 -8.35
N ARG A 255 -1.15 -2.73 -8.76
CA ARG A 255 -2.33 -3.53 -8.37
C ARG A 255 -2.23 -4.99 -8.84
N GLY A 256 -1.53 -5.25 -9.94
CA GLY A 256 -1.32 -6.59 -10.49
C GLY A 256 -0.22 -7.41 -9.83
N GLU A 257 0.51 -6.85 -8.84
CA GLU A 257 1.73 -7.45 -8.27
C GLU A 257 2.79 -7.83 -9.33
N SER A 258 2.78 -7.13 -10.47
CA SER A 258 3.65 -7.40 -11.62
C SER A 258 4.91 -6.56 -11.61
N LYS A 259 4.86 -5.36 -11.02
CA LYS A 259 5.95 -4.39 -11.05
C LYS A 259 6.08 -3.64 -9.73
N ALA A 260 7.29 -3.63 -9.17
CA ALA A 260 7.67 -2.72 -8.10
C ALA A 260 7.69 -1.27 -8.61
N LEU A 261 6.90 -0.41 -7.98
CA LEU A 261 6.79 1.02 -8.30
C LEU A 261 7.84 1.86 -7.56
N ALA A 262 8.05 1.55 -6.27
CA ALA A 262 9.00 2.27 -5.43
C ALA A 262 9.41 1.42 -4.22
N GLN A 263 10.58 1.75 -3.67
CA GLN A 263 11.06 1.23 -2.39
C GLN A 263 11.11 2.37 -1.37
N GLY A 264 10.80 2.05 -0.13
CA GLY A 264 10.73 2.99 0.97
C GLY A 264 10.94 2.28 2.30
N THR A 265 10.63 3.00 3.37
CA THR A 265 10.85 2.49 4.74
C THR A 265 9.61 2.73 5.59
N LEU A 266 9.32 1.80 6.48
CA LEU A 266 8.29 1.96 7.48
C LEU A 266 8.66 3.16 8.38
N SER A 267 7.81 4.18 8.40
CA SER A 267 8.05 5.43 9.13
C SER A 267 7.37 5.43 10.50
N SER A 268 6.13 4.93 10.57
CA SER A 268 5.36 4.94 11.81
C SER A 268 4.29 3.86 11.83
N VAL A 269 4.09 3.28 13.01
CA VAL A 269 2.98 2.39 13.32
C VAL A 269 1.97 3.18 14.16
N ASP A 270 0.68 3.09 13.83
CA ASP A 270 -0.38 3.71 14.63
C ASP A 270 -0.39 3.11 16.04
N ASN A 271 -0.82 3.88 17.03
CA ASN A 271 -0.91 3.43 18.42
C ASN A 271 -2.28 2.85 18.76
N ARG A 272 -3.18 2.71 17.79
CA ARG A 272 -4.54 2.18 17.98
C ARG A 272 -4.93 1.20 16.87
N ILE A 273 -5.48 0.07 17.29
CA ILE A 273 -6.19 -0.84 16.39
C ILE A 273 -7.54 -0.22 16.05
N ASP A 274 -7.92 -0.27 14.78
CA ASP A 274 -9.22 0.12 14.30
C ASP A 274 -10.23 -0.99 14.63
N THR A 275 -11.06 -0.79 15.66
CA THR A 275 -11.98 -1.82 16.18
C THR A 275 -13.10 -2.18 15.21
N ALA A 276 -13.35 -1.37 14.18
CA ALA A 276 -14.34 -1.68 13.15
C ALA A 276 -13.81 -2.71 12.15
N THR A 277 -12.50 -2.78 11.94
CA THR A 277 -11.87 -3.65 10.94
C THR A 277 -10.92 -4.70 11.53
N GLY A 278 -10.53 -4.57 12.80
CA GLY A 278 -9.54 -5.44 13.43
C GLY A 278 -8.14 -5.28 12.81
N THR A 279 -7.81 -4.07 12.34
CA THR A 279 -6.53 -3.79 11.66
C THR A 279 -5.76 -2.64 12.30
N LEU A 280 -4.44 -2.69 12.19
CA LEU A 280 -3.53 -1.64 12.61
C LEU A 280 -3.08 -0.83 11.39
N LYS A 281 -3.11 0.50 11.50
CA LYS A 281 -2.64 1.40 10.43
C LYS A 281 -1.13 1.59 10.52
N LEU A 282 -0.47 1.52 9.38
CA LEU A 282 0.95 1.73 9.22
C LEU A 282 1.17 2.82 8.16
N ARG A 283 2.28 3.55 8.29
CA ARG A 283 2.74 4.52 7.29
C ARG A 283 4.16 4.16 6.88
N ALA A 284 4.37 4.04 5.58
CA ALA A 284 5.70 3.98 4.98
C ALA A 284 5.97 5.25 4.18
N GLN A 285 7.23 5.68 4.15
CA GLN A 285 7.69 6.86 3.43
C GLN A 285 8.59 6.46 2.26
N PHE A 286 8.42 7.16 1.14
CA PHE A 286 9.12 6.94 -0.12
C PHE A 286 9.62 8.29 -0.66
N ASP A 287 10.84 8.36 -1.19
CA ASP A 287 11.40 9.61 -1.73
C ASP A 287 10.63 10.12 -2.96
N ASN A 288 10.15 9.18 -3.80
CA ASN A 288 9.34 9.43 -4.99
C ASN A 288 9.91 10.49 -5.95
N ALA A 289 11.25 10.54 -6.10
CA ALA A 289 11.92 11.48 -7.00
C ALA A 289 11.49 11.33 -8.48
N GLY A 290 11.17 10.10 -8.90
CA GLY A 290 10.65 9.79 -10.24
C GLY A 290 9.14 9.98 -10.40
N LEU A 291 8.42 10.42 -9.36
CA LEU A 291 6.97 10.62 -9.35
C LEU A 291 6.17 9.38 -9.81
N ALA A 292 6.69 8.18 -9.52
CA ALA A 292 6.05 6.91 -9.88
C ALA A 292 4.81 6.62 -9.02
N LEU A 293 4.82 7.10 -7.77
CA LEU A 293 3.67 7.04 -6.87
C LEU A 293 2.86 8.33 -6.98
N PHE A 294 1.55 8.19 -7.19
CA PHE A 294 0.63 9.32 -7.31
C PHE A 294 -0.33 9.38 -6.10
N PRO A 295 -0.62 10.58 -5.54
CA PRO A 295 -1.60 10.72 -4.47
C PRO A 295 -2.94 10.02 -4.74
N ASN A 296 -3.49 9.35 -3.73
CA ASN A 296 -4.72 8.55 -3.76
C ASN A 296 -4.67 7.30 -4.66
N GLN A 297 -3.50 6.95 -5.20
CA GLN A 297 -3.31 5.68 -5.90
C GLN A 297 -3.34 4.52 -4.91
N PHE A 298 -4.05 3.44 -5.27
CA PHE A 298 -3.97 2.17 -4.54
C PHE A 298 -2.75 1.37 -5.00
N VAL A 299 -1.99 0.84 -4.04
CA VAL A 299 -0.79 0.04 -4.26
C VAL A 299 -0.82 -1.21 -3.38
N ASN A 300 -0.17 -2.27 -3.84
CA ASN A 300 0.11 -3.42 -3.00
C ASN A 300 1.41 -3.16 -2.25
N VAL A 301 1.43 -3.39 -0.95
CA VAL A 301 2.55 -3.13 -0.06
C VAL A 301 3.15 -4.46 0.37
N ARG A 302 4.46 -4.61 0.21
CA ARG A 302 5.24 -5.71 0.78
C ARG A 302 6.16 -5.15 1.86
N LEU A 303 5.81 -5.38 3.12
CA LEU A 303 6.59 -4.99 4.28
C LEU A 303 7.49 -6.16 4.67
N GLN A 304 8.81 -5.95 4.68
CA GLN A 304 9.78 -6.96 5.07
C GLN A 304 9.96 -6.92 6.60
N LEU A 305 9.60 -8.00 7.28
CA LEU A 305 9.75 -8.12 8.75
C LEU A 305 11.14 -8.63 9.15
N GLY A 306 11.82 -9.35 8.25
CA GLY A 306 13.16 -9.88 8.48
C GLY A 306 13.38 -11.22 7.78
N GLU A 307 14.53 -11.83 8.05
CA GLU A 307 14.91 -13.14 7.53
C GLU A 307 14.96 -14.17 8.65
N HIS A 308 14.41 -15.34 8.40
CA HIS A 308 14.49 -16.48 9.33
C HIS A 308 15.05 -17.71 8.62
N PRO A 309 16.00 -18.45 9.23
CA PRO A 309 16.48 -19.70 8.66
C PRO A 309 15.33 -20.70 8.57
N ALA A 310 15.05 -21.19 7.35
CA ALA A 310 13.97 -22.13 7.10
C ALA A 310 14.41 -23.22 6.12
N LEU A 311 13.76 -24.38 6.19
CA LEU A 311 13.85 -25.39 5.14
C LEU A 311 12.75 -25.11 4.11
N LEU A 312 13.13 -24.77 2.88
CA LEU A 312 12.21 -24.38 1.82
C LEU A 312 12.03 -25.52 0.81
N ILE A 313 10.78 -25.69 0.39
CA ILE A 313 10.38 -26.53 -0.74
C ILE A 313 9.48 -25.71 -1.69
N PRO A 314 9.42 -26.06 -2.99
CA PRO A 314 8.41 -25.49 -3.88
C PRO A 314 7.00 -25.80 -3.39
N ASP A 315 6.09 -24.84 -3.49
CA ASP A 315 4.69 -25.02 -3.12
C ASP A 315 4.01 -26.16 -3.91
N ALA A 316 4.41 -26.36 -5.17
CA ALA A 316 3.96 -27.44 -6.04
C ALA A 316 4.22 -28.85 -5.47
N ALA A 317 5.19 -29.00 -4.56
CA ALA A 317 5.47 -30.29 -3.92
C ALA A 317 4.46 -30.65 -2.81
N VAL A 318 3.71 -29.68 -2.30
CA VAL A 318 2.81 -29.87 -1.16
C VAL A 318 1.48 -30.46 -1.60
N GLN A 319 1.09 -31.54 -0.94
CA GLN A 319 -0.19 -32.20 -1.13
C GLN A 319 -1.05 -32.12 0.15
N PHE A 320 -2.36 -32.06 -0.04
CA PHE A 320 -3.34 -31.95 1.04
C PHE A 320 -4.06 -33.29 1.23
N GLY A 321 -3.91 -33.89 2.42
CA GLY A 321 -4.52 -35.17 2.77
C GLY A 321 -5.46 -35.08 3.96
N SER A 322 -6.23 -36.15 4.19
CA SER A 322 -7.13 -36.27 5.34
C SER A 322 -6.41 -36.31 6.69
N GLN A 323 -5.12 -36.67 6.70
CA GLN A 323 -4.25 -36.73 7.89
C GLN A 323 -3.31 -35.52 8.02
N GLY A 324 -3.53 -34.47 7.21
CA GLY A 324 -2.71 -33.27 7.15
C GLY A 324 -1.92 -33.13 5.85
N ASN A 325 -1.06 -32.13 5.80
CA ASN A 325 -0.23 -31.82 4.64
C ASN A 325 0.90 -32.84 4.53
N TYR A 326 1.20 -33.29 3.31
CA TYR A 326 2.27 -34.26 3.06
C TYR A 326 2.99 -33.93 1.77
N VAL A 327 4.18 -34.50 1.62
CA VAL A 327 4.96 -34.46 0.38
C VAL A 327 5.37 -35.88 0.01
N HIS A 328 5.60 -36.13 -1.27
CA HIS A 328 6.30 -37.33 -1.70
C HIS A 328 7.78 -37.03 -1.79
N ILE A 329 8.59 -37.80 -1.08
CA ILE A 329 10.04 -37.76 -1.23
C ILE A 329 10.52 -38.95 -2.03
N VAL A 330 11.68 -38.79 -2.67
CA VAL A 330 12.41 -39.90 -3.30
C VAL A 330 13.54 -40.31 -2.37
N ASP A 331 13.54 -41.58 -1.97
CA ASP A 331 14.61 -42.15 -1.16
C ASP A 331 15.85 -42.50 -2.00
N LYS A 332 16.92 -42.98 -1.33
CA LYS A 332 18.18 -43.34 -2.00
C LYS A 332 18.05 -44.54 -2.95
N ASP A 333 16.96 -45.32 -2.83
CA ASP A 333 16.67 -46.48 -3.67
C ASP A 333 15.73 -46.13 -4.84
N ASN A 334 15.55 -44.83 -5.12
CA ASN A 334 14.63 -44.30 -6.13
C ASN A 334 13.18 -44.78 -5.92
N LYS A 335 12.71 -44.80 -4.67
CA LYS A 335 11.31 -45.10 -4.35
C LYS A 335 10.62 -43.88 -3.75
N ALA A 336 9.36 -43.70 -4.11
CA ALA A 336 8.52 -42.68 -3.52
C ALA A 336 8.13 -43.07 -2.08
N GLN A 337 8.27 -42.14 -1.14
CA GLN A 337 7.75 -42.27 0.21
C GLN A 337 6.91 -41.04 0.55
N ARG A 338 5.70 -41.26 1.02
CA ARG A 338 4.87 -40.21 1.58
C ARG A 338 5.40 -39.80 2.94
N ARG A 339 5.56 -38.50 3.15
CA ARG A 339 5.96 -37.95 4.43
C ARG A 339 5.05 -36.79 4.81
N THR A 340 4.41 -36.91 5.97
CA THR A 340 3.63 -35.83 6.56
C THR A 340 4.56 -34.69 6.97
N VAL A 341 4.16 -33.46 6.67
CA VAL A 341 4.94 -32.25 6.94
C VAL A 341 4.10 -31.21 7.67
N VAL A 342 4.76 -30.47 8.55
CA VAL A 342 4.18 -29.26 9.16
C VAL A 342 4.72 -28.06 8.41
N LEU A 343 3.83 -27.33 7.74
CA LEU A 343 4.19 -26.16 6.95
C LEU A 343 4.32 -24.91 7.82
N GLY A 344 5.12 -23.96 7.35
CA GLY A 344 5.29 -22.62 7.88
C GLY A 344 4.87 -21.56 6.85
N PRO A 345 5.37 -20.32 6.98
CA PRO A 345 5.08 -19.25 6.03
C PRO A 345 5.51 -19.62 4.61
N ALA A 346 4.75 -19.14 3.63
CA ALA A 346 5.04 -19.29 2.21
C ALA A 346 5.31 -17.92 1.58
N ASP A 347 6.26 -17.87 0.66
CA ASP A 347 6.64 -16.67 -0.07
C ASP A 347 7.17 -17.06 -1.46
N ASP A 348 6.71 -16.33 -2.48
CA ASP A 348 7.18 -16.42 -3.87
C ASP A 348 7.29 -17.87 -4.43
N GLY A 349 6.21 -18.66 -4.29
CA GLY A 349 6.15 -20.04 -4.79
C GLY A 349 6.97 -21.06 -3.97
N ARG A 350 7.48 -20.66 -2.81
CA ARG A 350 8.18 -21.53 -1.86
C ARG A 350 7.46 -21.53 -0.52
N VAL A 351 7.55 -22.64 0.20
CA VAL A 351 6.95 -22.80 1.52
C VAL A 351 7.97 -23.33 2.52
N ALA A 352 7.99 -22.73 3.70
CA ALA A 352 8.80 -23.23 4.80
C ALA A 352 8.22 -24.53 5.36
N VAL A 353 9.10 -25.45 5.73
CA VAL A 353 8.77 -26.70 6.40
C VAL A 353 9.32 -26.65 7.81
N ARG A 354 8.42 -26.64 8.80
CA ARG A 354 8.76 -26.60 10.23
C ARG A 354 9.22 -27.96 10.74
N SER A 355 8.60 -29.03 10.27
CA SER A 355 8.98 -30.40 10.61
C SER A 355 8.56 -31.40 9.54
N GLY A 356 9.22 -32.56 9.52
CA GLY A 356 8.93 -33.65 8.60
C GLY A 356 9.84 -33.73 7.38
N LEU A 357 10.84 -32.85 7.21
CA LEU A 357 11.85 -32.97 6.16
C LEU A 357 13.24 -32.59 6.67
N GLN A 358 14.26 -33.03 5.95
CA GLN A 358 15.66 -32.65 6.17
C GLN A 358 16.23 -31.90 4.96
N ALA A 359 17.26 -31.09 5.21
CA ALA A 359 17.99 -30.42 4.15
C ALA A 359 18.58 -31.45 3.18
N GLY A 360 18.33 -31.27 1.88
CA GLY A 360 18.76 -32.17 0.82
C GLY A 360 17.77 -33.27 0.44
N ASP A 361 16.65 -33.44 1.16
CA ASP A 361 15.57 -34.36 0.77
C ASP A 361 15.03 -33.97 -0.62
N GLN A 362 14.83 -34.95 -1.50
CA GLN A 362 14.27 -34.75 -2.84
C GLN A 362 12.75 -34.88 -2.78
N VAL A 363 12.04 -33.76 -2.90
CA VAL A 363 10.57 -33.71 -2.94
C VAL A 363 10.08 -33.76 -4.38
N VAL A 364 9.02 -34.52 -4.64
CA VAL A 364 8.39 -34.63 -5.96
C VAL A 364 7.50 -33.40 -6.19
N ILE A 365 7.70 -32.73 -7.33
CA ILE A 365 6.92 -31.56 -7.78
C ILE A 365 5.97 -31.87 -8.94
N GLU A 366 6.27 -32.88 -9.76
CA GLU A 366 5.41 -33.32 -10.88
C GLU A 366 5.45 -34.84 -11.03
N GLY A 367 4.42 -35.43 -11.65
CA GLY A 367 4.29 -36.89 -11.81
C GLY A 367 3.74 -37.59 -10.58
N ILE A 368 2.92 -36.89 -9.78
CA ILE A 368 2.38 -37.37 -8.51
C ILE A 368 1.26 -38.41 -8.74
N ASP A 369 0.60 -38.36 -9.90
CA ASP A 369 -0.48 -39.26 -10.28
C ASP A 369 0.02 -40.72 -10.35
N GLY A 370 -0.44 -41.55 -9.41
CA GLY A 370 -0.07 -42.96 -9.33
C GLY A 370 1.15 -43.27 -8.45
N LEU A 371 1.64 -42.30 -7.66
CA LEU A 371 2.62 -42.57 -6.62
C LEU A 371 1.96 -43.13 -5.36
N GLU A 372 2.34 -44.36 -5.01
CA GLU A 372 2.08 -44.97 -3.71
C GLU A 372 3.40 -45.15 -2.96
N ASP A 373 3.31 -45.46 -1.67
CA ASP A 373 4.51 -45.72 -0.87
C ASP A 373 5.24 -46.96 -1.41
N GLY A 374 6.51 -46.79 -1.75
CA GLY A 374 7.35 -47.84 -2.32
C GLY A 374 7.32 -47.94 -3.85
N THR A 375 6.55 -47.10 -4.56
CA THR A 375 6.57 -47.04 -6.03
C THR A 375 7.96 -46.64 -6.52
N ALA A 376 8.54 -47.42 -7.44
CA ALA A 376 9.80 -47.08 -8.08
C ALA A 376 9.60 -45.87 -8.99
N VAL A 377 10.46 -44.87 -8.87
CA VAL A 377 10.37 -43.61 -9.62
C VAL A 377 11.59 -43.41 -10.49
N GLU A 378 11.38 -42.77 -11.64
CA GLU A 378 12.45 -42.34 -12.52
C GLU A 378 12.51 -40.81 -12.48
N ILE A 379 13.65 -40.27 -12.01
CA ILE A 379 13.82 -38.82 -11.91
C ILE A 379 14.07 -38.27 -13.31
N VAL A 380 13.10 -37.54 -13.85
CA VAL A 380 13.24 -36.81 -15.11
C VAL A 380 13.90 -35.47 -14.79
N ALA A 381 15.21 -35.38 -15.02
CA ALA A 381 15.93 -34.12 -14.93
C ALA A 381 15.59 -33.23 -16.14
N GLU A 382 15.29 -31.96 -15.92
CA GLU A 382 15.34 -31.00 -17.03
C GLU A 382 16.78 -30.86 -17.53
N PRO A 383 17.01 -30.70 -18.85
CA PRO A 383 18.26 -30.16 -19.32
C PRO A 383 18.41 -28.76 -18.70
N ALA A 384 19.51 -28.54 -17.99
CA ALA A 384 19.85 -27.24 -17.41
C ALA A 384 19.52 -26.12 -18.40
N ALA A 385 18.64 -25.21 -18.01
CA ALA A 385 18.35 -24.01 -18.78
C ALA A 385 19.69 -23.34 -19.10
N THR A 386 20.12 -23.48 -20.35
CA THR A 386 21.37 -22.92 -20.84
C THR A 386 21.35 -21.43 -20.57
N ALA A 387 22.33 -20.97 -19.82
CA ALA A 387 22.87 -19.63 -19.93
C ALA A 387 23.05 -19.27 -21.41
N LYS A 388 22.09 -18.54 -21.97
CA LYS A 388 22.23 -17.86 -23.26
C LYS A 388 21.45 -16.53 -23.25
N ALA A 389 21.83 -15.68 -22.31
CA ALA A 389 21.68 -14.23 -22.40
C ALA A 389 23.08 -13.58 -22.33
N ALA A 390 23.94 -13.94 -23.29
CA ALA A 390 25.20 -13.25 -23.55
C ALA A 390 25.63 -13.52 -24.99
N LYS A 391 24.89 -12.92 -25.94
CA LYS A 391 25.30 -12.53 -27.32
C LYS A 391 24.04 -12.25 -28.15
N ALA A 392 23.49 -11.06 -27.97
CA ALA A 392 22.68 -10.35 -28.96
C ALA A 392 22.72 -8.87 -28.57
N GLY A 393 23.60 -8.11 -29.24
CA GLY A 393 23.92 -6.72 -28.92
C GLY A 393 25.38 -6.41 -29.26
N ALA A 394 25.79 -6.76 -30.48
CA ALA A 394 26.90 -6.12 -31.17
C ALA A 394 26.29 -5.22 -32.25
#